data_AF-A0A2V8JWD5-F1
#
_entry.id   AF-A0A2V8JWD5-F1
#
_cell.length_a   1.000
_cell.length_b   1.000
_cell.length_c   1.000
_cell.angle_alpha   90.00
_cell.angle_beta   90.00
_cell.angle_gamma   90.00
#
_symmetry.space_group_name_H-M   'P 1'
#
loop_
_entity.id
_entity.type
_entity.pdbx_description
1 polymer ?
#
loop_
_entity_poly.entity_id
_entity_poly.type
_entity_poly.pdbx_seq_one_letter_code
_entity_poly.pdbx_strand_id
1 'polypeptide(L)'
;MRNTYIVCYDISDPKRLRDVFKTMRDWGDHIQLSVFECRLTRSDLAMLRGELSEIIHHGEDQVLFVDLGPAGARGDRVITELGRPYTVVDAPCVIV
;
A
#
# COMPACT_ATOMS: atom_id res chain seq x y z
N MET A 1 -7.65 -13.36 -8.93
CA MET A 1 -8.04 -11.94 -9.07
C MET A 1 -7.19 -11.12 -8.12
N ARG A 2 -6.71 -9.96 -8.58
CA ARG A 2 -6.00 -8.98 -7.76
C ARG A 2 -6.99 -7.92 -7.29
N ASN A 3 -6.85 -7.46 -6.06
CA ASN A 3 -7.60 -6.32 -5.54
C ASN A 3 -6.64 -5.15 -5.32
N THR A 4 -7.15 -3.93 -5.45
CA THR A 4 -6.41 -2.72 -5.10
C THR A 4 -6.56 -2.47 -3.60
N TYR A 5 -5.43 -2.31 -2.91
CA TYR A 5 -5.38 -1.98 -1.51
C TYR A 5 -4.69 -0.63 -1.32
N ILE A 6 -5.26 0.20 -0.45
CA ILE A 6 -4.52 1.31 0.15
C ILE A 6 -3.94 0.81 1.46
N VAL A 7 -2.62 0.89 1.56
CA VAL A 7 -1.87 0.52 2.76
C VAL A 7 -1.34 1.79 3.40
N CYS A 8 -1.87 2.10 4.58
CA CYS A 8 -1.43 3.23 5.38
C CYS A 8 -0.65 2.73 6.57
N TYR A 9 0.41 3.44 6.97
CA TYR A 9 1.13 3.11 8.19
C TYR A 9 1.34 4.34 9.06
N ASP A 10 1.35 4.12 10.37
CA ASP A 10 1.76 5.09 11.38
C ASP A 10 2.80 4.40 12.26
N ILE A 11 4.07 4.76 12.07
CA ILE A 11 5.22 4.07 12.67
C ILE A 11 5.96 5.07 13.54
N SER A 12 6.07 4.75 14.83
CA SER A 12 6.60 5.66 15.84
C SER A 12 8.13 5.78 15.80
N ASP A 13 8.83 4.72 15.41
CA ASP A 13 10.30 4.68 15.37
C ASP A 13 10.87 4.95 13.96
N PRO A 14 11.82 5.90 13.81
CA PRO A 14 12.41 6.23 12.51
C PRO A 14 13.20 5.11 11.84
N LYS A 15 13.73 4.14 12.59
CA LYS A 15 14.44 2.98 12.01
C LYS A 15 13.42 2.00 11.42
N ARG A 16 12.40 1.60 12.18
CA ARG A 16 11.29 0.76 11.69
C ARG A 16 10.58 1.42 10.51
N LEU A 17 10.36 2.74 10.54
CA LEU A 17 9.75 3.48 9.43
C LEU A 17 10.54 3.34 8.13
N ARG A 18 11.87 3.43 8.18
CA ARG A 18 12.72 3.24 6.99
C ARG A 18 12.67 1.81 6.46
N ASP A 19 12.56 0.84 7.35
CA ASP A 19 12.48 -0.57 6.96
C ASP A 19 11.10 -0.89 6.35
N VAL A 20 10.01 -0.44 6.97
CA VAL A 20 8.64 -0.51 6.40
C VAL A 20 8.60 0.16 5.03
N PHE A 21 9.13 1.37 4.89
CA PHE A 21 9.14 2.09 3.62
C PHE A 21 9.88 1.32 2.51
N LYS A 22 11.03 0.70 2.84
CA LYS A 22 11.78 -0.13 1.89
C LYS A 22 10.98 -1.37 1.48
N THR A 23 10.40 -2.09 2.44
CA THR A 23 9.57 -3.25 2.16
C THR A 23 8.39 -2.88 1.26
N MET A 24 7.66 -1.80 1.57
CA MET A 24 6.49 -1.38 0.80
C MET A 24 6.79 -1.03 -0.66
N ARG A 25 8.02 -0.62 -0.99
CA ARG A 25 8.46 -0.33 -2.36
C ARG A 25 8.48 -1.56 -3.27
N ASP A 26 8.59 -2.76 -2.71
CA ASP A 26 8.55 -4.01 -3.47
C ASP A 26 7.11 -4.48 -3.75
N TRP A 27 6.13 -3.93 -3.01
CA TRP A 27 4.73 -4.37 -3.04
C TRP A 27 3.77 -3.41 -3.74
N GLY A 28 4.14 -2.14 -3.92
CA GLY A 28 3.28 -1.17 -4.58
C GLY A 28 3.88 0.23 -4.76
N ASP A 29 3.02 1.14 -5.18
CA ASP A 29 3.38 2.50 -5.55
C ASP A 29 3.25 3.44 -4.36
N HIS A 30 4.29 4.26 -4.15
CA HIS A 30 4.33 5.24 -3.07
C HIS A 30 3.54 6.49 -3.45
N ILE A 31 2.44 6.76 -2.74
CA ILE A 31 1.53 7.86 -3.08
C ILE A 31 1.72 9.08 -2.17
N GLN A 32 1.86 8.86 -0.87
CA GLN A 32 2.08 9.89 0.15
C GLN A 32 3.05 9.37 1.19
N LEU A 33 3.59 10.26 2.04
CA LEU A 33 4.61 9.95 3.04
C LEU A 33 4.39 8.60 3.76
N SER A 34 3.15 8.32 4.16
CA SER A 34 2.78 7.09 4.86
C SER A 34 1.67 6.28 4.19
N VAL A 35 1.52 6.38 2.87
CA VAL A 35 0.46 5.72 2.10
C VAL A 35 1.00 5.11 0.81
N PHE A 36 0.67 3.85 0.57
CA PHE A 36 0.99 3.09 -0.64
C PHE A 36 -0.29 2.52 -1.29
N GLU A 37 -0.29 2.45 -2.62
CA GLU A 37 -1.29 1.71 -3.40
C GLU A 37 -0.67 0.37 -3.84
N CYS A 38 -1.33 -0.75 -3.52
CA CYS A 38 -0.83 -2.08 -3.83
C CYS A 38 -1.89 -2.91 -4.57
N ARG A 39 -1.51 -3.56 -5.68
CA ARG A 39 -2.40 -4.48 -6.43
C ARG A 39 -2.11 -5.93 -6.06
N LEU A 40 -2.74 -6.40 -4.99
CA LEU A 40 -2.40 -7.64 -4.31
C LEU A 40 -3.39 -8.76 -4.62
N THR A 41 -2.89 -9.97 -4.81
CA THR A 41 -3.69 -11.20 -4.63
C THR A 41 -3.88 -11.50 -3.14
N ARG A 42 -4.72 -12.49 -2.81
CA ARG A 42 -4.87 -12.93 -1.41
C ARG A 42 -3.56 -13.46 -0.82
N SER A 43 -2.76 -14.16 -1.63
CA SER A 43 -1.45 -14.67 -1.20
C SER A 43 -0.46 -13.53 -1.00
N ASP A 44 -0.42 -12.57 -1.92
CA ASP A 44 0.42 -11.37 -1.80
C ASP A 44 0.09 -10.60 -0.51
N LEU A 45 -1.20 -10.41 -0.21
CA LEU A 45 -1.64 -9.75 1.02
C LEU A 45 -1.17 -10.50 2.28
N ALA A 46 -1.22 -11.83 2.28
CA ALA A 46 -0.77 -12.63 3.41
C ALA A 46 0.76 -12.53 3.61
N MET A 47 1.52 -12.54 2.52
CA MET A 47 2.98 -12.36 2.56
C MET A 47 3.35 -10.96 3.05
N LEU A 48 2.76 -9.91 2.48
CA LEU A 48 3.01 -8.53 2.90
C LEU A 48 2.68 -8.33 4.39
N ARG A 49 1.57 -8.89 4.87
CA ARG A 49 1.23 -8.86 6.30
C ARG A 49 2.27 -9.56 7.17
N GLY A 50 2.81 -10.69 6.71
CA GLY A 50 3.88 -11.41 7.38
C GLY A 50 5.15 -10.56 7.49
N GLU A 51 5.64 -10.04 6.36
CA GLU A 51 6.84 -9.21 6.32
C GLU A 51 6.71 -7.95 7.19
N LEU A 52 5.59 -7.24 7.11
CA LEU A 52 5.37 -6.06 7.95
C LEU A 52 5.26 -6.42 9.43
N SER A 53 4.65 -7.57 9.77
CA SER A 53 4.54 -8.03 11.16
C SER A 53 5.90 -8.32 11.81
N GLU A 54 6.92 -8.67 11.02
CA GLU A 54 8.29 -8.87 11.54
C GLU A 54 9.03 -7.55 11.79
N ILE A 55 8.61 -6.47 11.13
CA ILE A 55 9.27 -5.16 11.19
C ILE A 55 8.62 -4.26 12.25
N ILE A 56 7.29 -4.24 12.33
CA ILE A 56 6.56 -3.30 13.19
C ILE A 56 6.55 -3.72 14.66
N HIS A 57 6.41 -2.73 15.55
CA HIS A 57 6.11 -2.97 16.95
C HIS A 57 4.60 -2.91 17.20
N HIS A 58 3.97 -4.05 17.44
CA HIS A 58 2.50 -4.18 17.54
C HIS A 58 1.81 -3.31 18.61
N GLY A 59 2.55 -2.78 19.59
CA GLY A 59 2.02 -1.89 20.62
C GLY A 59 2.22 -0.38 20.36
N GLU A 60 3.04 -0.03 19.37
CA GLU A 60 3.44 1.37 19.10
C GLU A 60 3.16 1.81 17.66
N ASP A 61 3.00 0.85 16.76
CA ASP A 61 2.88 1.07 15.33
C ASP A 61 1.54 0.52 14.83
N GLN A 62 1.00 1.14 13.79
CA GLN A 62 -0.23 0.71 13.15
C GLN A 62 -0.05 0.62 11.64
N VAL A 63 -0.56 -0.46 11.05
CA VAL A 63 -0.71 -0.59 9.59
C VAL A 63 -2.17 -0.90 9.28
N LEU A 64 -2.76 -0.11 8.40
CA LEU A 64 -4.12 -0.27 7.92
C LEU A 64 -4.12 -0.75 6.47
N PHE A 65 -4.99 -1.71 6.17
CA PHE A 65 -5.21 -2.24 4.83
C PHE A 65 -6.66 -1.97 4.45
N VAL A 66 -6.86 -1.13 3.43
CA VAL A 66 -8.18 -0.77 2.91
C VAL A 66 -8.36 -1.44 1.55
N ASP A 67 -9.25 -2.43 1.46
CA ASP A 67 -9.59 -3.11 0.20
C ASP A 67 -10.56 -2.23 -0.61
N LEU A 68 -10.12 -1.78 -1.79
CA LEU A 68 -10.93 -1.01 -2.74
C LEU A 68 -11.66 -1.91 -3.76
N GLY A 69 -11.50 -3.22 -3.66
CA GLY A 69 -12.11 -4.21 -4.55
C GLY A 69 -11.22 -4.60 -5.73
N PRO A 70 -11.79 -5.30 -6.73
CA PRO A 70 -11.04 -5.85 -7.85
C PRO A 70 -10.27 -4.80 -8.64
N ALA A 71 -9.00 -5.07 -8.92
CA ALA A 71 -8.15 -4.23 -9.77
C ALA A 71 -8.76 -4.16 -11.19
N GLY A 72 -9.12 -2.95 -11.64
CA GLY A 72 -9.81 -2.69 -12.91
C GLY A 72 -11.34 -2.52 -12.81
N ALA A 73 -11.94 -2.68 -11.62
CA ALA A 73 -13.29 -2.19 -11.33
C ALA A 73 -13.22 -0.73 -10.81
N ARG A 74 -14.38 -0.11 -10.53
CA ARG A 74 -14.58 1.30 -10.08
C ARG A 74 -13.71 1.81 -8.89
N GLY A 75 -12.76 1.04 -8.37
CA GLY A 75 -11.83 1.43 -7.30
C GLY A 75 -11.04 2.71 -7.59
N ASP A 76 -10.73 2.99 -8.85
CA ASP A 76 -10.08 4.25 -9.26
C ASP A 76 -10.93 5.50 -8.96
N ARG A 77 -12.23 5.34 -8.68
CA ARG A 77 -13.20 6.45 -8.54
C ARG A 77 -13.65 6.72 -7.10
N VAL A 78 -13.03 6.09 -6.09
CA VAL A 78 -13.39 6.31 -4.67
C VAL A 78 -12.33 7.08 -3.88
N ILE A 79 -11.12 7.25 -4.42
CA ILE A 79 -10.10 8.08 -3.79
C ILE A 79 -10.39 9.53 -4.17
N THR A 80 -10.57 10.38 -3.16
CA THR A 80 -10.79 11.82 -3.31
C THR A 80 -9.73 12.59 -2.53
N GLU A 81 -9.31 13.71 -3.08
CA GLU A 81 -8.23 14.52 -2.56
C GLU A 81 -8.66 15.94 -2.17
N LEU A 82 -7.82 16.58 -1.35
CA LEU A 82 -7.90 18.01 -1.07
C LEU A 82 -6.47 18.58 -1.11
N GLY A 83 -6.25 19.60 -1.94
CA GLY A 83 -4.93 20.22 -2.12
C GLY A 83 -4.19 19.71 -3.36
N ARG A 84 -3.11 18.93 -3.16
CA ARG A 84 -2.35 18.36 -4.30
C ARG A 84 -3.16 17.24 -4.97
N PRO A 85 -3.20 17.19 -6.32
CA PRO A 85 -3.98 16.19 -7.03
C PRO A 85 -3.48 14.77 -6.77
N TYR A 86 -4.40 13.80 -6.72
CA TYR A 86 -4.04 12.39 -6.73
C TYR A 86 -3.63 11.99 -8.15
N THR A 87 -2.38 11.59 -8.34
CA THR A 87 -1.93 10.97 -9.59
C THR A 87 -2.04 9.46 -9.45
N VAL A 88 -3.01 8.88 -10.16
CA VAL A 88 -3.06 7.43 -10.38
C VAL A 88 -1.77 7.03 -11.07
N VAL A 89 -0.99 6.14 -10.45
CA VAL A 89 0.16 5.55 -11.10
C VAL A 89 -0.38 4.43 -11.98
N ASP A 90 -0.68 4.76 -13.24
CA ASP A 90 -0.98 3.72 -14.22
C ASP A 90 0.28 2.88 -14.43
N ALA A 91 0.25 1.64 -13.93
CA ALA A 91 1.28 0.67 -14.26
C ALA A 91 1.39 0.62 -15.80
N PRO A 92 2.59 0.82 -16.38
CA PRO A 92 2.73 0.84 -17.82
C PRO A 92 2.22 -0.49 -18.37
N CYS A 93 1.26 -0.41 -19.30
CA CYS A 93 0.87 -1.56 -20.10
C CYS A 93 2.10 -1.97 -20.93
N VAL A 94 2.86 -2.95 -20.43
CA VAL A 94 3.95 -3.57 -21.19
C VAL A 94 3.30 -4.67 -22.03
N ILE A 95 3.05 -4.39 -23.30
CA ILE A 95 2.75 -5.43 -24.29
C ILE A 95 4.10 -6.08 -24.64
N VAL A 96 4.26 -7.36 -24.31
CA VAL A 96 5.36 -8.22 -24.76
C VAL A 96 4.91 -9.00 -25.98
#